data_AF-A0AAU3WMP2-F1
#
_entry.id   AF-A0AAU3WMP2-F1
#
_cell.length_a   1.000
_cell.length_b   1.000
_cell.length_c   1.000
_cell.angle_alpha   90.00
_cell.angle_beta   90.00
_cell.angle_gamma   90.00
#
_symmetry.space_group_name_H-M   'P 1'
#
loop_
_entity.id
_entity.type
_entity.pdbx_description
1 polymer ?
#
loop_
_entity_poly.entity_id
_entity_poly.type
_entity_poly.pdbx_seq_one_letter_code
_entity_poly.pdbx_strand_id
1 'polypeptide(L)'
;MTTPVPARARRPVLIAYGVLTALGTLFFAGSFAYPWTQPEDGTIGAGVMPRTAGLLLAVLGLLLVRQELRTGSVLEGDGHVEEAAEVGAEEAQRVRTKLIVVVVTMVVTALLVPFLGLLPALTLMTLFLTAVVERQPLARSVLVAVLVFAVSYLLFITILSIPLPFGLFDPAVWSQL
;
A
#
# COMPACT_ATOMS: atom_id res chain seq x y z
N MET A 1 -10.59 0.87 42.26
CA MET A 1 -9.11 0.81 42.30
C MET A 1 -8.65 0.75 40.85
N THR A 2 -8.29 1.88 40.26
CA THR A 2 -7.88 2.00 38.85
C THR A 2 -6.36 1.86 38.77
N THR A 3 -5.86 0.75 38.25
CA THR A 3 -4.43 0.57 38.00
C THR A 3 -4.01 1.46 36.82
N PRO A 4 -3.02 2.36 36.98
CA PRO A 4 -2.59 3.24 35.89
C PRO A 4 -1.91 2.42 34.79
N VAL A 5 -2.40 2.56 33.55
CA VAL A 5 -1.78 1.97 32.34
C VAL A 5 -0.32 2.42 32.23
N PRO A 6 0.64 1.51 32.02
CA PRO A 6 2.05 1.87 31.87
C PRO A 6 2.25 2.76 30.63
N ALA A 7 2.88 3.92 30.82
CA ALA A 7 3.11 4.96 29.80
C ALA A 7 3.80 4.49 28.49
N ARG A 8 4.31 3.27 28.46
CA ARG A 8 5.02 2.67 27.32
C ARG A 8 4.08 2.22 26.20
N ALA A 9 2.85 1.77 26.50
CA ALA A 9 1.85 1.34 25.51
C ALA A 9 1.22 2.51 24.74
N ARG A 10 1.21 3.71 25.34
CA ARG A 10 0.65 4.93 24.73
C ARG A 10 1.52 5.52 23.61
N ARG A 11 2.83 5.33 23.68
CA ARG A 11 3.79 5.86 22.69
C ARG A 11 3.59 5.31 21.27
N PRO A 12 3.53 3.98 21.03
CA PRO A 12 3.33 3.46 19.68
C PRO A 12 1.98 3.87 19.07
N VAL A 13 0.92 3.97 19.88
CA VAL A 13 -0.41 4.40 19.45
C VAL A 13 -0.39 5.88 19.01
N LEU A 14 0.21 6.76 19.82
CA LEU A 14 0.39 8.16 19.47
C LEU A 14 1.29 8.35 18.24
N ILE A 15 2.33 7.52 18.08
CA ILE A 15 3.18 7.52 16.88
C ILE A 15 2.34 7.14 15.65
N ALA A 16 1.52 6.09 15.73
CA ALA A 16 0.68 5.66 14.62
C ALA A 16 -0.33 6.74 14.22
N TYR A 17 -1.05 7.34 15.17
CA TYR A 17 -1.99 8.43 14.89
C TYR A 17 -1.28 9.70 14.40
N GLY A 18 -0.09 10.00 14.93
CA GLY A 18 0.74 11.11 14.47
C GLY A 18 1.18 10.92 13.01
N VAL A 19 1.65 9.72 12.65
CA VAL A 19 2.02 9.37 11.27
C VAL A 19 0.81 9.48 10.34
N LEU A 20 -0.35 8.96 10.76
CA LEU A 20 -1.59 9.07 9.99
C LEU A 20 -1.98 10.54 9.73
N THR A 21 -1.90 11.37 10.78
CA THR A 21 -2.20 12.80 10.70
C THR A 21 -1.22 13.52 9.76
N ALA A 22 0.08 13.21 9.87
CA ALA A 22 1.12 13.79 9.03
C ALA A 22 0.92 13.41 7.55
N LEU A 23 0.65 12.12 7.27
CA LEU A 23 0.35 11.66 5.91
C LEU A 23 -0.87 12.33 5.33
N GLY A 24 -1.98 12.41 6.08
CA GLY A 24 -3.19 13.13 5.63
C GLY A 24 -2.91 14.60 5.33
N THR A 25 -2.14 15.27 6.20
CA THR A 25 -1.77 16.68 6.04
C THR A 25 -0.88 16.90 4.81
N LEU A 26 0.12 16.04 4.60
CA LEU A 26 0.99 16.09 3.42
C LEU A 26 0.21 15.84 2.13
N PHE A 27 -0.72 14.88 2.14
CA PHE A 27 -1.57 14.58 0.99
C PHE A 27 -2.50 15.75 0.66
N PHE A 28 -3.08 16.36 1.69
CA PHE A 28 -3.90 17.57 1.55
C PHE A 28 -3.07 18.76 1.01
N ALA A 29 -1.88 19.00 1.57
CA ALA A 29 -1.01 20.08 1.10
C ALA A 29 -0.57 19.86 -0.36
N GLY A 30 -0.14 18.65 -0.72
CA GLY A 30 0.28 18.30 -2.07
C GLY A 30 -0.85 18.40 -3.09
N SER A 31 -2.09 18.19 -2.67
CA SER A 31 -3.25 18.26 -3.55
C SER A 31 -3.62 19.67 -4.04
N PHE A 32 -2.99 20.72 -3.50
CA PHE A 32 -3.11 22.08 -4.06
C PHE A 32 -2.35 22.25 -5.38
N ALA A 33 -1.39 21.36 -5.69
CA ALA A 33 -0.72 21.34 -6.98
C ALA A 33 -1.66 20.97 -8.15
N TYR A 34 -2.84 20.39 -7.85
CA TYR A 34 -3.83 19.97 -8.84
C TYR A 34 -5.02 20.93 -8.86
N PRO A 35 -5.56 21.31 -10.03
CA PRO A 35 -6.73 22.17 -10.12
C PRO A 35 -7.97 21.58 -9.44
N TRP A 36 -8.74 22.42 -8.75
CA TRP A 36 -10.03 22.03 -8.15
C TRP A 36 -11.12 21.81 -9.21
N THR A 37 -11.08 22.58 -10.29
CA THR A 37 -12.02 22.54 -11.41
C THR A 37 -11.25 22.69 -12.70
N GLN A 38 -11.71 22.02 -13.75
CA GLN A 38 -11.18 22.26 -15.10
C GLN A 38 -11.89 23.50 -15.68
N PRO A 39 -11.14 24.54 -16.11
CA PRO A 39 -11.73 25.77 -16.66
C PRO A 39 -12.54 25.56 -17.93
N GLU A 40 -12.21 24.50 -18.69
CA GLU A 40 -12.75 24.20 -20.02
C GLU A 40 -14.20 23.65 -19.93
N ASP A 41 -14.46 22.69 -19.02
CA ASP A 41 -15.69 21.89 -19.03
C ASP A 41 -16.54 22.02 -17.75
N GLY A 42 -16.08 22.79 -16.75
CA GLY A 42 -16.77 22.94 -15.46
C GLY A 42 -16.81 21.65 -14.63
N THR A 43 -16.08 20.61 -15.03
CA THR A 43 -16.01 19.31 -14.38
C THR A 43 -15.14 19.37 -13.10
N ILE A 44 -15.41 18.41 -12.21
CA ILE A 44 -14.65 18.22 -10.97
C ILE A 44 -13.20 17.91 -11.34
N GLY A 45 -12.28 18.79 -10.94
CA GLY A 45 -10.87 18.65 -11.24
C GLY A 45 -10.22 17.52 -10.45
N ALA A 46 -9.09 17.04 -10.95
CA ALA A 46 -8.31 15.96 -10.33
C ALA A 46 -7.87 16.26 -8.89
N GLY A 47 -7.88 17.53 -8.46
CA GLY A 47 -7.54 17.95 -7.10
C GLY A 47 -8.63 17.72 -6.06
N VAL A 48 -9.89 17.49 -6.42
CA VAL A 48 -10.98 17.38 -5.44
C VAL A 48 -10.85 16.12 -4.59
N MET A 49 -10.70 14.96 -5.23
CA MET A 49 -10.58 13.66 -4.54
C MET A 49 -9.39 13.61 -3.56
N PRO A 50 -8.16 14.02 -3.94
CA PRO A 50 -7.03 14.00 -3.02
C PRO A 50 -7.17 15.00 -1.87
N ARG A 51 -7.76 16.19 -2.11
CA ARG A 51 -8.03 17.18 -1.06
C ARG A 51 -9.03 16.66 -0.04
N THR A 52 -10.15 16.10 -0.48
CA THR A 52 -11.17 15.57 0.44
C THR A 52 -10.62 14.41 1.25
N ALA A 53 -9.90 13.48 0.62
CA ALA A 53 -9.29 12.35 1.31
C ALA A 53 -8.21 12.79 2.30
N GLY A 54 -7.30 13.69 1.88
CA GLY A 54 -6.25 14.22 2.75
C GLY A 54 -6.81 14.98 3.95
N LEU A 55 -7.83 15.81 3.74
CA LEU A 55 -8.50 16.55 4.80
C LEU A 55 -9.16 15.59 5.81
N LEU A 56 -9.92 14.60 5.33
CA LEU A 56 -10.57 13.62 6.20
C LEU A 56 -9.54 12.84 7.01
N LEU A 57 -8.45 12.38 6.39
CA LEU A 57 -7.37 11.67 7.07
C LEU A 57 -6.69 12.54 8.13
N ALA A 58 -6.41 13.81 7.82
CA ALA A 58 -5.80 14.75 8.76
C ALA A 58 -6.73 15.01 9.97
N VAL A 59 -8.02 15.24 9.72
CA VAL A 59 -9.01 15.49 10.77
C VAL A 59 -9.20 14.26 11.64
N LEU A 60 -9.38 13.07 11.06
CA LEU A 60 -9.56 11.83 11.81
C LEU A 60 -8.30 11.48 12.61
N GLY A 61 -7.11 11.61 12.01
CA GLY A 61 -5.85 11.41 12.73
C GLY A 61 -5.71 12.34 13.93
N LEU A 62 -6.02 13.64 13.74
CA LEU A 62 -5.97 14.62 14.82
C LEU A 62 -7.00 14.34 15.92
N LEU A 63 -8.21 13.91 15.55
CA LEU A 63 -9.25 13.52 16.50
C LEU A 63 -8.82 12.30 17.32
N LEU A 64 -8.18 11.30 16.70
CA LEU A 64 -7.64 10.13 17.39
C LEU A 64 -6.51 10.50 18.36
N VAL A 65 -5.58 11.38 17.95
CA VAL A 65 -4.54 11.91 18.85
C VAL A 65 -5.20 12.65 20.03
N ARG A 66 -6.19 13.51 19.76
CA ARG A 66 -6.88 14.28 20.81
C ARG A 66 -7.68 13.37 21.75
N GLN A 67 -8.31 12.33 21.24
CA GLN A 67 -9.07 11.35 22.01
C GLN A 67 -8.14 10.52 22.90
N GLU A 68 -7.00 10.07 22.38
CA GLU A 68 -5.99 9.35 23.15
C GLU A 68 -5.40 10.23 24.28
N LEU A 69 -5.15 11.51 24.01
CA LEU A 69 -4.67 12.47 25.01
C LEU A 69 -5.70 12.81 26.09
N ARG A 70 -7.00 12.85 25.73
CA ARG A 70 -8.09 13.25 26.66
C ARG A 70 -8.68 12.10 27.44
N THR A 71 -8.90 10.96 26.81
CA THR A 71 -9.65 9.84 27.35
C THR A 71 -8.72 8.70 27.76
N GLY A 72 -7.50 8.63 27.21
CA GLY A 72 -6.46 7.67 27.60
C GLY A 72 -6.84 6.19 27.42
N SER A 73 -7.94 5.91 26.75
CA SER A 73 -8.66 4.64 26.79
C SER A 73 -9.62 4.55 25.58
N VAL A 74 -9.08 4.34 24.38
CA VAL A 74 -9.89 3.73 23.30
C VAL A 74 -9.54 2.24 23.13
N LEU A 75 -8.39 1.82 23.66
CA LEU A 75 -7.89 0.44 23.56
C LEU A 75 -7.80 -0.28 24.91
N GLU A 76 -8.34 0.29 25.99
CA GLU A 76 -8.32 -0.30 27.35
C GLU A 76 -9.30 -1.49 27.54
N GLY A 77 -9.64 -2.18 26.46
CA GLY A 77 -10.45 -3.39 26.45
C GLY A 77 -9.67 -4.70 26.25
N ASP A 78 -8.34 -4.66 26.10
CA ASP A 78 -7.54 -5.82 25.70
C ASP A 78 -6.50 -6.21 26.77
N GLY A 79 -6.97 -6.43 28.00
CA GLY A 79 -6.17 -6.75 29.20
C GLY A 79 -5.58 -8.16 29.27
N HIS A 80 -5.23 -8.79 28.14
CA HIS A 80 -4.56 -10.10 28.08
C HIS A 80 -3.09 -10.03 27.59
N VAL A 81 -2.45 -8.86 27.74
CA VAL A 81 -1.20 -8.52 27.05
C VAL A 81 0.04 -9.27 27.56
N GLU A 82 0.11 -9.81 28.78
CA GLU A 82 1.43 -10.32 29.24
C GLU A 82 1.80 -11.72 28.70
N GLU A 83 0.87 -12.67 28.57
CA GLU A 83 1.12 -13.94 27.85
C GLU A 83 0.85 -13.84 26.34
N ALA A 84 -0.04 -12.94 25.92
CA ALA A 84 -0.28 -12.67 24.50
C ALA A 84 0.78 -11.77 23.85
N ALA A 85 1.62 -11.05 24.60
CA ALA A 85 2.67 -10.20 24.04
C ALA A 85 3.84 -10.99 23.48
N GLU A 86 4.21 -12.15 24.04
CA GLU A 86 5.29 -12.97 23.48
C GLU A 86 4.83 -13.70 22.22
N VAL A 87 3.64 -14.33 22.25
CA VAL A 87 3.01 -14.95 21.07
C VAL A 87 2.69 -13.89 20.01
N GLY A 88 2.16 -12.74 20.43
CA GLY A 88 1.83 -11.61 19.57
C GLY A 88 3.05 -10.86 19.02
N ALA A 89 4.19 -10.83 19.74
CA ALA A 89 5.43 -10.24 19.22
C ALA A 89 6.01 -11.09 18.08
N GLU A 90 5.99 -12.42 18.21
CA GLU A 90 6.41 -13.30 17.12
C GLU A 90 5.48 -13.20 15.91
N GLU A 91 4.17 -13.18 16.12
CA GLU A 91 3.19 -12.99 15.05
C GLU A 91 3.31 -11.62 14.39
N ALA A 92 3.45 -10.54 15.18
CA ALA A 92 3.67 -9.20 14.69
C ALA A 92 4.98 -9.09 13.90
N GLN A 93 6.04 -9.77 14.34
CA GLN A 93 7.31 -9.79 13.61
C GLN A 93 7.21 -10.57 12.29
N ARG A 94 6.45 -11.67 12.26
CA ARG A 94 6.15 -12.41 11.01
C ARG A 94 5.31 -11.55 10.05
N VAL A 95 4.27 -10.88 10.55
CA VAL A 95 3.42 -9.97 9.75
C VAL A 95 4.25 -8.81 9.21
N ARG A 96 5.05 -8.17 10.06
CA ARG A 96 5.95 -7.07 9.66
C ARG A 96 6.97 -7.52 8.61
N THR A 97 7.57 -8.69 8.78
CA THR A 97 8.51 -9.24 7.78
C THR A 97 7.80 -9.51 6.46
N LYS A 98 6.61 -10.11 6.47
CA LYS A 98 5.80 -10.32 5.26
C LYS A 98 5.49 -8.99 4.57
N LEU A 99 5.02 -7.99 5.30
CA LEU A 99 4.73 -6.66 4.76
C LEU A 99 5.98 -5.99 4.15
N ILE A 100 7.12 -6.06 4.83
CA ILE A 100 8.38 -5.53 4.29
C ILE A 100 8.74 -6.25 2.99
N VAL A 101 8.65 -7.57 2.95
CA VAL A 101 8.93 -8.35 1.73
C VAL A 101 7.99 -7.93 0.61
N VAL A 102 6.68 -7.81 0.86
CA VAL A 102 5.69 -7.37 -0.14
C VAL A 102 6.07 -5.99 -0.70
N VAL A 103 6.34 -5.01 0.17
CA VAL A 103 6.70 -3.65 -0.24
C VAL A 103 7.99 -3.65 -1.05
N VAL A 104 9.02 -4.37 -0.60
CA VAL A 104 10.30 -4.49 -1.33
C VAL A 104 10.07 -5.15 -2.69
N THR A 105 9.30 -6.23 -2.76
CA THR A 105 8.95 -6.88 -4.03
C THR A 105 8.24 -5.92 -4.97
N MET A 106 7.27 -5.13 -4.49
CA MET A 106 6.59 -4.13 -5.32
C MET A 106 7.55 -3.08 -5.89
N VAL A 107 8.45 -2.54 -5.04
CA VAL A 107 9.45 -1.56 -5.47
C VAL A 107 10.41 -2.16 -6.50
N VAL A 108 10.93 -3.36 -6.24
CA VAL A 108 11.81 -4.08 -7.15
C VAL A 108 11.10 -4.34 -8.48
N THR A 109 9.87 -4.85 -8.46
CA THR A 109 9.08 -5.06 -9.67
C THR A 109 8.90 -3.77 -10.47
N ALA A 110 8.56 -2.66 -9.82
CA ALA A 110 8.40 -1.37 -10.48
C ALA A 110 9.69 -0.93 -11.20
N LEU A 111 10.85 -1.19 -10.59
CA LEU A 111 12.16 -0.92 -11.21
C LEU A 111 12.49 -1.90 -12.35
N LEU A 112 11.91 -3.10 -12.36
CA LEU A 112 12.08 -4.07 -13.45
C LEU A 112 11.17 -3.80 -14.65
N VAL A 113 10.06 -3.07 -14.49
CA VAL A 113 9.11 -2.77 -15.58
C VAL A 113 9.77 -2.13 -16.81
N PRO A 114 10.68 -1.14 -16.70
CA PRO A 114 11.34 -0.57 -17.87
C PRO A 114 12.21 -1.57 -18.64
N PHE A 115 12.68 -2.62 -17.99
CA PHE A 115 13.57 -3.62 -18.59
C PHE A 115 12.81 -4.82 -19.15
N LEU A 116 11.91 -5.40 -18.36
CA LEU A 116 11.15 -6.59 -18.75
C LEU A 116 9.85 -6.25 -19.48
N GLY A 117 9.32 -5.07 -19.27
CA GLY A 117 7.96 -4.71 -19.63
C GLY A 117 6.94 -5.07 -18.54
N LEU A 118 5.74 -4.48 -18.66
CA LEU A 118 4.73 -4.51 -17.59
C LEU A 118 4.18 -5.92 -17.33
N LEU A 119 3.83 -6.67 -18.38
CA LEU A 119 3.24 -8.01 -18.27
C LEU A 119 4.18 -9.01 -17.57
N PRO A 120 5.41 -9.25 -18.04
CA PRO A 120 6.31 -10.20 -17.38
C PRO A 120 6.70 -9.74 -15.97
N ALA A 121 6.93 -8.44 -15.75
CA ALA A 121 7.23 -7.94 -14.40
C ALA A 121 6.08 -8.21 -13.41
N LEU A 122 4.84 -7.95 -13.82
CA LEU A 122 3.65 -8.20 -13.00
C LEU A 122 3.41 -9.69 -12.73
N THR A 123 3.66 -10.55 -13.73
CA THR A 123 3.59 -12.00 -13.51
C THR A 123 4.64 -12.52 -12.56
N LEU A 124 5.89 -12.05 -12.67
CA LEU A 124 6.98 -12.44 -11.77
C LEU A 124 6.69 -11.98 -10.35
N MET A 125 6.17 -10.75 -10.19
CA MET A 125 5.73 -10.26 -8.89
C MET A 125 4.65 -11.15 -8.28
N THR A 126 3.62 -11.48 -9.06
CA THR A 126 2.51 -12.34 -8.61
C THR A 126 2.99 -13.73 -8.25
N LEU A 127 3.85 -14.33 -9.08
CA LEU A 127 4.44 -15.64 -8.84
C LEU A 127 5.30 -15.62 -7.57
N PHE A 128 6.14 -14.61 -7.40
CA PHE A 128 6.98 -14.46 -6.21
C PHE A 128 6.13 -14.28 -4.95
N LEU A 129 5.09 -13.42 -5.02
CA LEU A 129 4.21 -13.16 -3.89
C LEU A 129 3.48 -14.45 -3.47
N THR A 130 2.88 -15.15 -4.41
CA THR A 130 2.12 -16.38 -4.14
C THR A 130 3.03 -17.54 -3.70
N ALA A 131 4.18 -17.74 -4.35
CA ALA A 131 5.11 -18.83 -4.02
C ALA A 131 5.93 -18.57 -2.74
N VAL A 132 6.44 -17.35 -2.55
CA VAL A 132 7.40 -17.04 -1.47
C VAL A 132 6.71 -16.43 -0.25
N VAL A 133 5.85 -15.43 -0.46
CA VAL A 133 5.20 -14.71 0.65
C VAL A 133 4.01 -15.49 1.19
N GLU A 134 3.15 -15.98 0.30
CA GLU A 134 1.98 -16.78 0.69
C GLU A 134 2.30 -18.26 0.88
N ARG A 135 3.50 -18.71 0.46
CA ARG A 135 3.96 -20.10 0.56
C ARG A 135 2.97 -21.11 -0.04
N GLN A 136 2.29 -20.71 -1.11
CA GLN A 136 1.39 -21.62 -1.84
C GLN A 136 2.20 -22.70 -2.58
N PRO A 137 1.63 -23.89 -2.82
CA PRO A 137 2.31 -24.92 -3.59
C PRO A 137 2.63 -24.39 -4.99
N LEU A 138 3.85 -24.65 -5.48
CA LEU A 138 4.36 -24.08 -6.74
C LEU A 138 3.41 -24.26 -7.92
N ALA A 139 2.72 -25.41 -8.01
CA ALA A 139 1.74 -25.65 -9.06
C ALA A 139 0.59 -24.62 -9.05
N ARG A 140 0.09 -24.26 -7.86
CA ARG A 140 -0.97 -23.25 -7.70
C ARG A 140 -0.44 -21.85 -7.98
N SER A 141 0.77 -21.53 -7.52
CA SER A 141 1.41 -20.24 -7.81
C SER A 141 1.65 -20.02 -9.30
N VAL A 142 2.12 -21.06 -10.01
CA VAL A 142 2.30 -21.03 -11.47
C VAL A 142 0.95 -20.88 -12.18
N LEU A 143 -0.08 -21.64 -11.76
CA LEU A 143 -1.42 -21.50 -12.32
C LEU A 143 -1.95 -20.07 -12.17
N VAL A 144 -1.81 -19.48 -10.98
CA VAL A 144 -2.23 -18.09 -10.72
C VAL A 144 -1.41 -17.11 -11.57
N ALA A 145 -0.10 -17.28 -11.66
CA ALA A 145 0.75 -16.40 -12.48
C ALA A 145 0.39 -16.46 -13.96
N VAL A 146 0.14 -17.66 -14.51
CA VAL A 146 -0.31 -17.86 -15.90
C VAL A 146 -1.68 -17.22 -16.11
N LEU A 147 -2.62 -17.41 -15.17
CA LEU A 147 -3.95 -16.79 -15.25
C LEU A 147 -3.85 -15.27 -15.25
N VAL A 148 -3.05 -14.70 -14.35
CA VAL A 148 -2.83 -13.25 -14.26
C VAL A 148 -2.18 -12.71 -15.54
N PHE A 149 -1.22 -13.43 -16.13
CA PHE A 149 -0.66 -13.08 -17.43
C PHE A 149 -1.74 -13.04 -18.52
N ALA A 150 -2.52 -14.11 -18.64
CA ALA A 150 -3.53 -14.26 -19.69
C ALA A 150 -4.62 -13.19 -19.58
N VAL A 151 -5.12 -12.93 -18.37
CA VAL A 151 -6.12 -11.89 -18.12
C VAL A 151 -5.54 -10.50 -18.42
N SER A 152 -4.33 -10.21 -17.95
CA SER A 152 -3.68 -8.92 -18.20
C SER A 152 -3.43 -8.70 -19.70
N TYR A 153 -2.97 -9.74 -20.41
CA TYR A 153 -2.79 -9.70 -21.87
C TYR A 153 -4.11 -9.40 -22.57
N LEU A 154 -5.18 -10.12 -22.23
CA LEU A 154 -6.51 -9.93 -22.81
C LEU A 154 -7.02 -8.51 -22.57
N LEU A 155 -6.94 -8.02 -21.33
CA LEU A 155 -7.40 -6.69 -20.97
C LEU A 155 -6.60 -5.60 -21.69
N PHE A 156 -5.27 -5.59 -21.53
CA PHE A 156 -4.47 -4.46 -22.00
C PHE A 156 -4.22 -4.44 -23.50
N ILE A 157 -3.97 -5.61 -24.10
CA ILE A 157 -3.62 -5.71 -25.52
C ILE A 157 -4.88 -5.90 -26.36
N THR A 158 -5.75 -6.85 -26.00
CA THR A 158 -6.91 -7.19 -26.84
C THR A 158 -8.07 -6.22 -26.65
N ILE A 159 -8.44 -5.88 -25.42
CA ILE A 159 -9.63 -5.07 -25.14
C ILE A 159 -9.32 -3.57 -25.14
N LEU A 160 -8.26 -3.17 -24.43
CA LEU A 160 -7.93 -1.75 -24.23
C LEU A 160 -6.98 -1.20 -25.31
N SER A 161 -6.27 -2.06 -26.04
CA SER A 161 -5.29 -1.69 -27.08
C SER A 161 -4.31 -0.58 -26.63
N ILE A 162 -3.90 -0.61 -25.36
CA ILE A 162 -2.97 0.38 -24.81
C ILE A 162 -1.53 -0.06 -25.14
N PRO A 163 -0.68 0.84 -25.67
CA PRO A 163 0.73 0.55 -25.86
C PRO A 163 1.39 0.32 -24.50
N LEU A 164 1.72 -0.94 -24.21
CA LEU A 164 2.40 -1.32 -22.98
C LEU A 164 3.90 -1.11 -23.14
N PRO A 165 4.61 -0.77 -22.04
CA PRO A 165 6.06 -0.85 -22.06
C PRO A 165 6.44 -2.32 -22.22
N PHE A 166 7.00 -2.66 -23.38
CA PHE A 166 7.56 -4.00 -23.65
C PHE A 166 9.03 -4.11 -23.17
N GLY A 167 9.60 -3.02 -22.66
CA GLY A 167 10.98 -2.98 -22.19
C GLY A 167 11.96 -3.38 -23.29
N LEU A 168 12.91 -4.26 -22.96
CA LEU A 168 13.90 -4.82 -23.89
C LEU A 168 13.28 -5.73 -24.98
N PHE A 169 12.00 -6.09 -24.88
CA PHE A 169 11.30 -6.83 -25.93
C PHE A 169 10.73 -5.95 -27.04
N ASP A 170 10.94 -4.63 -26.97
CA ASP A 170 10.55 -3.72 -28.04
C ASP A 170 11.48 -3.90 -29.27
N PRO A 171 10.97 -4.31 -30.45
CA PRO A 171 11.75 -4.45 -31.67
C PRO A 171 12.50 -3.16 -32.08
N ALA A 172 12.00 -1.99 -31.66
CA ALA A 172 12.63 -0.71 -31.93
C ALA A 172 14.05 -0.62 -31.30
N VAL A 173 14.26 -1.22 -30.14
CA VAL A 173 15.56 -1.23 -29.45
C VAL A 173 16.58 -2.10 -30.20
N TRP A 174 16.15 -3.25 -30.72
CA TRP A 174 17.00 -4.17 -31.49
C TRP A 174 17.30 -3.65 -32.89
N SER A 175 16.45 -2.80 -33.45
CA SER A 175 16.66 -2.22 -34.79
C SER A 175 17.73 -1.12 -34.83
N GLN A 176 18.19 -0.63 -33.67
CA GLN A 176 19.20 0.42 -33.55
C GLN A 176 20.57 -0.10 -33.06
N LEU A 177 20.70 -1.40 -32.81
CA LEU A 177 21.94 -2.11 -32.48
C LEU A 177 22.46 -2.87 -33.72
#